data_AF-A0A947FE10-F1
#
_entry.id   AF-A0A947FE10-F1
#
_cell.length_a   1.000
_cell.length_b   1.000
_cell.length_c   1.000
_cell.angle_alpha   90.00
_cell.angle_beta   90.00
_cell.angle_gamma   90.00
#
_symmetry.space_group_name_H-M   'P 1'
#
loop_
_entity.id
_entity.type
_entity.pdbx_description
1 polymer ?
#
loop_
_entity_poly.entity_id
_entity_poly.type
_entity_poly.pdbx_seq_one_letter_code
_entity_poly.pdbx_strand_id
1 'polypeptide(L)' 'MAKGTSRPRKKVKRNVSDGIAHVHASFNNTIINVTDRQGNTLAWT' A
#
# COMPACT_ATOMS: atom_id res chain seq x y z
N MET A 1 -37.44 8.42 -14.20
CA MET A 1 -36.43 8.93 -13.24
C MET A 1 -35.07 8.36 -13.67
N ALA A 2 -34.20 9.18 -14.27
CA ALA A 2 -32.93 8.70 -14.81
C ALA A 2 -31.92 8.45 -13.68
N LYS A 3 -31.43 7.21 -13.55
CA LYS A 3 -30.41 6.80 -12.57
C LYS A 3 -29.07 7.42 -12.97
N GLY A 4 -28.65 8.46 -12.25
CA GLY A 4 -27.38 9.14 -12.48
C GLY A 4 -26.21 8.14 -12.46
N THR A 5 -25.45 8.11 -13.55
CA THR A 5 -24.25 7.29 -13.66
C THR A 5 -23.21 7.80 -12.67
N SER A 6 -22.89 7.00 -11.65
CA SER A 6 -21.85 7.35 -10.69
C SER A 6 -20.50 7.43 -11.43
N ARG A 7 -19.93 8.63 -11.52
CA ARG A 7 -18.57 8.80 -12.05
C ARG A 7 -17.62 7.95 -11.19
N PRO A 8 -16.85 7.02 -11.77
CA PRO A 8 -15.89 6.24 -11.01
C PRO A 8 -14.90 7.20 -10.37
N ARG A 9 -14.78 7.15 -9.03
CA ARG A 9 -13.77 7.93 -8.30
C ARG A 9 -12.41 7.56 -8.89
N LYS A 10 -11.72 8.56 -9.43
CA LYS A 10 -10.37 8.41 -9.96
C LYS A 10 -9.50 7.86 -8.83
N LYS A 11 -9.04 6.61 -8.94
CA LYS A 11 -8.07 6.06 -7.99
C LYS A 11 -6.85 6.97 -8.04
N VAL A 12 -6.63 7.73 -6.97
CA VAL A 12 -5.43 8.54 -6.82
C VAL A 12 -4.27 7.54 -6.74
N LYS A 13 -3.44 7.51 -7.80
CA LYS A 13 -2.19 6.75 -7.77
C LYS A 13 -1.29 7.46 -6.76
N ARG A 14 -1.15 6.89 -5.57
CA ARG A 14 -0.14 7.31 -4.59
C ARG A 14 1.20 6.81 -5.11
N ASN A 15 2.01 7.71 -5.67
CA ASN A 15 3.35 7.39 -6.12
C ASN A 15 4.32 7.71 -4.98
N VAL A 16 4.88 6.67 -4.36
CA VAL A 16 5.89 6.81 -3.30
C VAL A 16 7.24 6.56 -3.95
N SER A 17 8.10 7.59 -4.02
CA SER A 17 9.43 7.49 -4.64
C SER A 17 10.44 6.75 -3.76
N ASP A 18 10.30 6.90 -2.44
CA ASP A 18 11.23 6.38 -1.45
C ASP A 18 10.47 5.76 -0.27
N GLY A 19 10.92 4.60 0.19
CA GLY A 19 10.30 3.86 1.28
C GLY A 19 11.32 3.09 2.11
N ILE A 20 10.82 2.36 3.12
CA ILE A 20 11.61 1.54 4.02
C ILE A 20 11.10 0.11 3.93
N ALA A 21 12.00 -0.86 3.73
CA ALA A 21 11.67 -2.27 3.79
C ALA A 21 12.05 -2.83 5.16
N HIS A 22 11.05 -3.26 5.92
CA HIS A 22 11.23 -3.96 7.19
C HIS A 22 11.23 -5.46 6.92
N VAL A 23 12.34 -6.13 7.24
CA VAL A 23 12.45 -7.58 7.12
C VAL A 23 12.47 -8.18 8.51
N HIS A 24 11.42 -8.93 8.84
CA HIS A 24 11.36 -9.70 10.07
C HIS A 24 11.59 -11.17 9.76
N ALA A 25 12.83 -11.62 9.96
CA ALA A 25 13.23 -13.01 9.77
C ALA A 25 13.20 -13.76 11.10
N SER A 26 12.36 -14.79 11.15
CA SER A 26 12.32 -15.80 12.21
C SER A 26 12.76 -17.14 11.64
N PHE A 27 12.91 -18.15 12.49
CA PHE A 27 13.37 -19.49 12.05
C PHE A 27 12.48 -20.13 10.98
N ASN A 28 11.17 -19.85 11.00
CA ASN A 28 10.22 -20.53 10.12
C ASN A 28 9.52 -19.59 9.14
N ASN A 29 9.63 -18.27 9.33
CA ASN A 29 8.96 -17.28 8.51
C ASN A 29 9.84 -16.06 8.28
N THR A 30 9.74 -15.51 7.08
CA THR A 30 10.26 -14.17 6.77
C THR A 30 9.08 -13.30 6.38
N ILE A 31 8.84 -12.25 7.15
CA ILE A 31 7.81 -11.26 6.87
C ILE A 31 8.50 -10.03 6.29
N ILE A 32 8.04 -9.57 5.14
CA ILE A 32 8.55 -8.35 4.51
C ILE A 32 7.43 -7.33 4.54
N ASN A 33 7.66 -6.20 5.21
CA ASN A 33 6.72 -5.09 5.27
C ASN A 33 7.35 -3.85 4.63
N VAL A 34 6.75 -3.34 3.57
CA VAL A 34 7.21 -2.14 2.86
C VAL A 34 6.37 -0.95 3.31
N THR A 35 7.02 0.07 3.83
CA THR A 35 6.40 1.28 4.35
C THR A 35 6.91 2.51 3.60
N ASP A 36 6.14 3.60 3.65
CA ASP A 36 6.68 4.92 3.31
C ASP A 36 7.54 5.48 4.46
N ARG A 37 8.19 6.63 4.24
CA ARG A 37 9.03 7.28 5.28
C ARG A 37 8.25 7.76 6.52
N GLN A 38 6.92 7.82 6.46
CA GLN A 38 6.06 8.18 7.58
C GLN A 38 5.60 6.93 8.36
N GLY A 39 5.97 5.73 7.90
CA GLY A 39 5.60 4.46 8.50
C GLY A 39 4.27 3.89 8.02
N ASN A 40 3.64 4.47 6.98
CA ASN A 40 2.42 3.90 6.43
C ASN A 40 2.74 2.66 5.61
N THR A 41 2.11 1.53 5.95
CA THR A 41 2.25 0.28 5.19
C THR A 41 1.71 0.41 3.77
N LEU A 42 2.55 0.08 2.80
CA LEU A 42 2.21 0.01 1.39
C LEU A 42 1.86 -1.43 0.98
N ALA A 43 2.65 -2.40 1.43
CA ALA A 43 2.46 -3.82 1.14
C ALA A 43 3.20 -4.70 2.17
N TRP A 44 2.71 -5.91 2.40
CA TRP A 44 3.39 -6.91 3.21
C TRP A 44 3.16 -8.32 2.67
N THR A 45 4.10 -9.23 2.96
CA THR A 45 4.01 -10.67 2.66
C THR A 45 4.68 -11.51 3.74
#